data_AF-A0A9X4QR17-F1
#
_entry.id   AF-A0A9X4QR17-F1
#
_cell.length_a   1.000
_cell.length_b   1.000
_cell.length_c   1.000
_cell.angle_alpha   90.00
_cell.angle_beta   90.00
_cell.angle_gamma   90.00
#
_symmetry.space_group_name_H-M   'P 1'
#
loop_
_entity.id
_entity.type
_entity.pdbx_description
1 polymer ?
#
loop_
_entity_poly.entity_id
_entity_poly.type
_entity_poly.pdbx_seq_one_letter_code
_entity_poly.pdbx_strand_id
1 'polypeptide(L)'
;MDYVKPGQMLESLIAMGEAKAQLPVSQKLVRSGMAGAILGCATTLAYTASVQTNMPIAGAILFPIGFVLILLLGLELVTGSFAALPPGRT
;
A
#
# COMPACT_ATOMS: atom_id res chain seq x y z
N MET A 1 0.55 -22.35 11.02
CA MET A 1 -0.07 -21.44 10.05
C MET A 1 -1.44 -21.13 10.57
N ASP A 2 -1.61 -19.95 11.16
CA ASP A 2 -2.91 -19.48 11.65
C ASP A 2 -3.82 -19.23 10.45
N TYR A 3 -4.57 -20.25 10.08
CA TYR A 3 -5.59 -20.14 9.05
C TYR A 3 -6.72 -19.26 9.60
N VAL A 4 -6.79 -18.03 9.09
CA VAL A 4 -7.89 -17.12 9.40
C VAL A 4 -9.07 -17.49 8.51
N LYS A 5 -10.22 -17.76 9.12
CA LYS A 5 -11.44 -18.06 8.35
C LYS A 5 -11.80 -16.85 7.48
N PRO A 6 -12.29 -17.05 6.24
CA PRO A 6 -12.65 -15.94 5.35
C PRO A 6 -13.60 -14.90 5.98
N GLY A 7 -14.54 -15.35 6.82
CA GLY A 7 -15.44 -14.46 7.57
C GLY A 7 -14.71 -13.55 8.56
N GLN A 8 -13.72 -14.06 9.29
CA GLN A 8 -12.91 -13.27 10.22
C GLN A 8 -11.98 -12.31 9.47
N MET A 9 -11.45 -12.72 8.31
CA MET A 9 -10.69 -11.85 7.43
C MET A 9 -11.56 -10.67 6.93
N LEU A 10 -12.79 -10.94 6.53
CA LEU A 10 -13.72 -9.92 6.08
C LEU A 10 -14.05 -8.91 7.19
N GLU A 11 -14.34 -9.38 8.40
CA GLU A 11 -14.56 -8.52 9.57
C GLU A 11 -13.34 -7.63 9.85
N SER A 12 -12.13 -8.21 9.79
CA SER A 12 -10.90 -7.44 10.00
C SER A 12 -10.66 -6.37 8.91
N LEU A 13 -10.98 -6.68 7.65
CA LEU A 13 -10.88 -5.72 6.54
C LEU A 13 -11.88 -4.57 6.69
N ILE A 14 -13.12 -4.87 7.10
CA ILE A 14 -14.14 -3.85 7.35
C ILE A 14 -13.70 -2.94 8.50
N ALA A 15 -13.24 -3.51 9.61
CA ALA A 15 -12.76 -2.73 10.75
C ALA A 15 -11.56 -1.84 10.38
N MET A 16 -10.64 -2.35 9.55
CA MET A 16 -9.53 -1.55 9.01
C MET A 16 -10.01 -0.41 8.11
N GLY A 17 -11.00 -0.66 7.26
CA GLY A 17 -11.59 0.34 6.38
C GLY A 17 -12.29 1.46 7.17
N GLU A 18 -13.05 1.11 8.20
CA GLU A 18 -13.72 2.06 9.08
C GLU A 18 -12.71 2.92 9.85
N ALA A 19 -11.66 2.32 10.41
CA ALA A 19 -10.60 3.06 11.11
C ALA A 19 -9.91 4.09 10.20
N LYS A 20 -9.65 3.73 8.93
CA LYS A 20 -9.10 4.66 7.93
C LYS A 20 -10.09 5.78 7.58
N ALA A 21 -11.39 5.46 7.50
CA ALA A 21 -12.44 6.43 7.21
C ALA A 21 -12.61 7.48 8.32
N GLN A 22 -12.39 7.11 9.58
CA GLN A 22 -12.48 8.02 10.74
C GLN A 22 -11.29 8.99 10.87
N LEU A 23 -10.21 8.83 10.09
CA LEU A 23 -9.08 9.76 10.13
C LEU A 23 -9.47 11.17 9.64
N PRO A 24 -8.95 12.24 10.27
CA PRO A 24 -9.13 13.61 9.79
C PRO A 24 -8.63 13.77 8.35
N VAL A 25 -9.33 14.58 7.53
CA VAL A 25 -8.98 14.80 6.12
C VAL A 25 -7.56 15.35 5.97
N SER A 26 -7.12 16.23 6.86
CA SER A 26 -5.75 16.76 6.88
C SER A 26 -4.71 15.65 7.07
N GLN A 27 -4.93 14.72 8.00
CA GLN A 27 -4.03 13.61 8.23
C GLN A 27 -4.02 12.63 7.05
N LYS A 28 -5.19 12.37 6.45
CA LYS A 28 -5.30 11.54 5.23
C LYS A 28 -4.45 12.13 4.10
N LEU A 29 -4.61 13.43 3.81
CA LEU A 29 -3.89 14.12 2.75
C LEU A 29 -2.37 14.09 2.95
N VAL A 30 -1.90 14.36 4.18
CA VAL A 30 -0.46 14.34 4.48
C VAL A 30 0.11 12.92 4.33
N ARG A 31 -0.58 11.92 4.91
CA ARG A 31 -0.14 10.52 4.81
C ARG A 31 -0.14 10.03 3.37
N SER A 32 -1.15 10.37 2.57
CA SER A 32 -1.21 10.00 1.15
C SER A 32 -0.18 10.74 0.30
N GLY A 33 0.09 12.01 0.60
CA GLY A 33 1.12 12.78 -0.08
C GLY A 33 2.52 12.20 0.15
N MET A 34 2.83 11.85 1.40
CA MET A 34 4.10 11.20 1.76
C MET A 34 4.21 9.81 1.13
N ALA A 35 3.13 9.02 1.12
CA ALA A 35 3.10 7.72 0.48
C ALA A 35 3.40 7.82 -1.02
N GLY A 36 2.79 8.79 -1.70
CA GLY A 36 3.03 9.08 -3.12
C GLY A 36 4.47 9.49 -3.40
N ALA A 37 5.07 10.33 -2.55
CA ALA A 37 6.47 10.73 -2.68
C ALA A 37 7.42 9.52 -2.56
N ILE A 38 7.22 8.66 -1.56
CA ILE A 38 8.02 7.45 -1.37
C ILE A 38 7.87 6.49 -2.56
N LEU A 39 6.64 6.30 -3.05
CA LEU A 39 6.38 5.46 -4.20
C LEU A 39 7.07 6.00 -5.46
N GLY A 40 7.07 7.32 -5.67
CA GLY A 40 7.79 7.98 -6.76
C GLY A 40 9.31 7.80 -6.68
N CYS A 41 9.88 7.87 -5.48
CA CYS A 41 11.30 7.56 -5.27
C CYS A 41 11.59 6.07 -5.57
N ALA A 42 10.73 5.17 -5.12
CA ALA A 42 10.88 3.72 -5.34
C ALA A 42 10.79 3.35 -6.82
N THR A 43 9.85 3.93 -7.58
CA THR A 43 9.74 3.71 -9.03
C THR A 43 10.95 4.24 -9.78
N THR A 44 11.41 5.45 -9.43
CA THR A 44 12.60 6.04 -10.05
C THR A 44 13.82 5.15 -9.80
N LEU A 45 14.01 4.70 -8.56
CA LEU A 45 15.11 3.79 -8.19
C LEU A 45 15.01 2.44 -8.93
N ALA A 46 13.83 1.85 -9.00
CA ALA A 46 13.59 0.59 -9.72
C ALA A 46 13.90 0.74 -11.22
N TYR A 47 13.49 1.85 -11.83
CA TYR A 47 13.80 2.16 -13.22
C TYR A 47 15.30 2.35 -13.43
N THR A 48 15.96 3.14 -12.59
CA THR A 48 17.42 3.34 -12.63
C THR A 48 18.17 2.01 -12.49
N ALA A 49 17.76 1.14 -11.56
CA ALA A 49 18.36 -0.17 -11.40
C ALA A 49 18.18 -1.04 -12.65
N SER A 50 16.98 -1.04 -13.26
CA SER A 50 16.71 -1.77 -14.50
C SER A 50 17.60 -1.28 -15.67
N VAL A 51 17.79 0.03 -15.80
CA VAL A 51 18.59 0.62 -16.89
C VAL A 51 20.08 0.39 -16.67
N GLN A 52 20.59 0.60 -15.45
CA GLN A 52 22.02 0.46 -15.16
C GLN A 52 22.49 -0.99 -15.22
N THR A 53 21.66 -1.94 -14.78
CA THR A 53 22.01 -3.37 -14.78
C THR A 53 21.72 -4.06 -16.12
N ASN A 54 20.97 -3.41 -17.02
CA ASN A 54 20.37 -4.03 -18.21
C ASN A 54 19.53 -5.29 -17.88
N MET A 55 19.07 -5.42 -16.64
CA MET A 55 18.27 -6.55 -16.16
C MET A 55 16.92 -6.04 -15.61
N PRO A 56 15.81 -6.22 -16.35
CA PRO A 56 14.47 -5.81 -15.89
C PRO A 56 14.08 -6.40 -14.53
N ILE A 57 14.60 -7.59 -14.21
CA ILE A 57 14.37 -8.29 -12.95
C ILE A 57 14.88 -7.49 -11.75
N ALA A 58 16.00 -6.76 -11.89
CA ALA A 58 16.55 -5.95 -10.80
C ALA A 58 15.56 -4.86 -10.36
N GLY A 59 14.91 -4.18 -11.32
CA GLY A 59 13.86 -3.21 -11.03
C GLY A 59 12.61 -3.86 -10.43
N ALA A 60 12.22 -5.04 -10.93
CA ALA A 60 11.04 -5.76 -10.46
C ALA A 60 11.14 -6.19 -8.98
N ILE A 61 12.35 -6.55 -8.52
CA ILE A 61 12.60 -6.90 -7.11
C ILE A 61 12.63 -5.65 -6.23
N LEU A 62 13.10 -4.52 -6.75
CA LEU A 62 13.29 -3.30 -5.97
C LEU A 62 11.98 -2.52 -5.77
N PHE A 63 11.10 -2.51 -6.77
CA PHE A 63 9.80 -1.84 -6.70
C PHE A 63 8.93 -2.19 -5.47
N PRO A 64 8.71 -3.47 -5.09
CA PRO A 64 7.89 -3.82 -3.95
C PRO A 64 8.46 -3.32 -2.61
N ILE A 65 9.76 -3.01 -2.52
CA ILE A 65 10.36 -2.44 -1.31
C ILE A 65 9.72 -1.08 -0.97
N GLY A 66 9.35 -0.29 -1.98
CA GLY A 66 8.60 0.96 -1.79
C GLY A 66 7.27 0.74 -1.08
N PHE A 67 6.52 -0.30 -1.45
CA PHE A 67 5.26 -0.65 -0.78
C PHE A 67 5.48 -1.11 0.65
N VAL A 68 6.52 -1.90 0.91
CA VAL A 68 6.87 -2.33 2.28
C VAL A 68 7.17 -1.13 3.16
N LEU A 69 7.94 -0.14 2.66
CA LEU A 69 8.23 1.09 3.40
C LEU A 69 6.95 1.88 3.73
N ILE A 70 6.04 2.03 2.77
CA ILE A 70 4.75 2.72 2.97
C ILE A 70 3.92 2.03 4.06
N LEU A 71 3.86 0.69 4.05
CA LEU A 71 3.14 -0.09 5.05
C LEU A 71 3.78 0.02 6.44
N LEU A 72 5.11 -0.08 6.55
CA LEU A 72 5.83 0.02 7.82
C LEU A 72 5.70 1.41 8.45
N LEU A 73 5.63 2.46 7.64
CA LEU A 73 5.43 3.84 8.09
C LEU A 73 3.97 4.17 8.40
N GLY A 74 3.04 3.24 8.19
CA GLY A 74 1.60 3.47 8.42
C GLY A 74 1.00 4.54 7.52
N LEU A 75 1.57 4.71 6.32
CA LEU A 75 1.10 5.68 5.34
C LEU A 75 -0.09 5.14 4.55
N GLU A 76 -0.86 6.05 3.94
CA GLU A 76 -2.12 5.72 3.27
C GLU A 76 -1.95 5.74 1.76
N LEU A 77 -2.33 4.65 1.08
CA LEU A 77 -2.34 4.56 -0.37
C LEU A 77 -3.76 4.27 -0.85
N VAL A 78 -4.19 4.95 -1.93
CA VAL A 78 -5.55 4.80 -2.46
C VAL A 78 -5.86 3.35 -2.86
N THR A 79 -4.88 2.64 -3.42
CA THR A 79 -5.04 1.23 -3.83
C THR A 79 -5.19 0.30 -2.62
N GLY A 80 -4.52 0.59 -1.50
CA GLY A 80 -4.69 -0.13 -0.25
C GLY A 80 -6.07 0.10 0.36
N SER A 81 -6.60 1.32 0.27
CA SER A 81 -7.96 1.63 0.70
C SER A 81 -9.02 0.90 -0.13
N PHE A 82 -8.82 0.77 -1.44
CA PHE A 82 -9.71 -0.03 -2.29
C PHE A 82 -9.67 -1.52 -1.95
N ALA A 83 -8.52 -2.06 -1.55
CA ALA A 83 -8.41 -3.45 -1.10
C ALA A 83 -9.14 -3.70 0.23
N ALA A 84 -9.26 -2.67 1.08
CA ALA A 84 -9.98 -2.76 2.36
C ALA A 84 -11.50 -2.53 2.21
N LEU A 85 -11.96 -1.98 1.08
CA LEU A 85 -13.38 -1.83 0.77
C LEU A 85 -13.93 -3.17 0.28
N PRO A 86 -14.86 -3.82 1.01
CA PRO A 86 -15.48 -5.03 0.54
C PRO A 86 -16.26 -4.75 -0.76
N PRO A 87 -16.27 -5.67 -1.75
CA PRO A 87 -17.30 -5.65 -2.77
C PRO A 87 -18.66 -5.67 -2.05
N GLY A 88 -19.51 -4.70 -2.38
CA GLY A 88 -20.71 -4.36 -1.61
C GLY A 88 -21.54 -5.58 -1.21
N ARG A 89 -21.99 -5.61 0.04
CA ARG A 89 -23.14 -6.43 0.44
C ARG A 89 -24.39 -5.81 -0.20
N THR A 90 -24.70 -6.23 -1.41
CA THR A 90 -26.10 -6.26 -1.89
C THR A 90 -26.72 -7.58 -1.51
#